data_AF-A0A2N2JLN1-F1
#
_entry.id   AF-A0A2N2JLN1-F1
#
_cell.length_a   1.000
_cell.length_b   1.000
_cell.length_c   1.000
_cell.angle_alpha   90.00
_cell.angle_beta   90.00
_cell.angle_gamma   90.00
#
_symmetry.space_group_name_H-M   'P 1'
#
loop_
_entity.id
_entity.type
_entity.pdbx_description
1 polymer ?
#
loop_
_entity_poly.entity_id
_entity_poly.type
_entity_poly.pdbx_seq_one_letter_code
_entity_poly.pdbx_strand_id
1 'polypeptide(L)'
;TPPADLAALAARISVRAAIDYDPATPAVDAGDAAKLGAPITLIITATAPREVELFAPVRPATGTFRLIDTPPGTRQVAGELRTETYRYALMPMRLGVEKIPPIEVPWRPAAAQSGEGGSTSTPALPVRVRGRLENEQDPEVAAAPAPVAVITTNWVLVWTLSVGAALVLAALITWLVLRALEQRFRVLDPPAPPRPANEVAHERLAGLAALSSDELDGGERLARTIDVLRDYLGARYRFDALEMTSRELLAALAECDLKTVAQAEIEGLLDYADLVKFARITPPDAVAREKGPIVGSIVDATWEAPAAEEDEAEEIPRLEPATLKQRLYASAIDGLIAGAAGVLLFTALVIAGEPAQGWAALLLIGVLLAFRDALGRSAGKRLLGLAIVTRADRQPRAGVRQLVLRDLLLLVWPLTLTLEVLVLRRHPLRLRLGDLMANTEVVQGGAR
;
A
#
# COMPACT_ATOMS: atom_id res chain seq x y z
N THR A 1 62.19 -63.71 -54.00
CA THR A 1 62.79 -62.45 -53.50
C THR A 1 63.73 -62.81 -52.38
N PRO A 2 65.00 -62.37 -52.38
CA PRO A 2 65.89 -62.67 -51.25
C PRO A 2 65.28 -62.07 -49.97
N PRO A 3 65.52 -62.65 -48.78
CA PRO A 3 65.15 -61.98 -47.53
C PRO A 3 65.83 -60.62 -47.57
N ALA A 4 65.03 -59.55 -47.61
CA ALA A 4 65.57 -58.21 -47.62
C ALA A 4 66.41 -58.09 -46.36
N ASP A 5 67.71 -57.82 -46.51
CA ASP A 5 68.61 -57.67 -45.37
C ASP A 5 68.04 -56.55 -44.49
N LEU A 6 67.45 -56.95 -43.36
CA LEU A 6 66.75 -56.05 -42.46
C LEU A 6 67.71 -54.96 -41.95
N ALA A 7 69.01 -55.26 -41.86
CA ALA A 7 70.02 -54.28 -41.49
C ALA A 7 70.26 -53.25 -42.60
N ALA A 8 70.29 -53.69 -43.87
CA ALA A 8 70.42 -52.80 -45.03
C ALA A 8 69.17 -51.92 -45.23
N LEU A 9 67.98 -52.43 -44.94
CA LEU A 9 66.74 -51.64 -44.93
C LEU A 9 66.71 -50.64 -43.77
N ALA A 10 67.06 -51.08 -42.55
CA ALA A 10 67.13 -50.21 -41.38
C ALA A 10 68.07 -49.02 -41.58
N ALA A 11 69.23 -49.23 -42.20
CA ALA A 11 70.21 -48.17 -42.50
C ALA A 11 69.68 -47.10 -43.47
N ARG A 12 68.63 -47.39 -44.24
CA ARG A 12 67.99 -46.46 -45.19
C ARG A 12 66.79 -45.72 -44.58
N ILE A 13 66.42 -46.03 -43.33
CA ILE A 13 65.34 -45.35 -42.60
C ILE A 13 65.96 -44.24 -41.77
N SER A 14 65.51 -43.01 -41.96
CA SER A 14 65.92 -41.87 -41.13
C SER A 14 64.70 -41.28 -40.42
N VAL A 15 64.82 -41.07 -39.11
CA VAL A 15 63.76 -40.46 -38.30
C VAL A 15 64.34 -39.26 -37.58
N ARG A 16 63.62 -38.13 -37.68
CA ARG A 16 63.98 -36.88 -37.00
C ARG A 16 62.79 -36.40 -36.19
N ALA A 17 63.07 -35.79 -35.05
CA ALA A 17 62.06 -35.11 -34.23
C ALA A 17 62.41 -33.63 -34.16
N ALA A 18 61.41 -32.78 -34.31
CA ALA A 18 61.51 -31.34 -34.16
C ALA A 18 60.31 -30.83 -33.35
N ILE A 19 60.49 -29.72 -32.64
CA ILE A 19 59.40 -29.03 -31.94
C ILE A 19 59.02 -27.81 -32.74
N ASP A 20 57.72 -27.69 -32.99
CA ASP A 20 57.10 -26.47 -33.47
C ASP A 20 56.42 -25.78 -32.28
N TYR A 21 56.95 -24.61 -31.94
CA TYR A 21 56.38 -23.76 -30.89
C TYR A 21 55.25 -22.95 -31.54
N ASP A 22 54.00 -23.15 -31.08
CA ASP A 22 52.84 -22.49 -31.66
C ASP A 22 53.03 -20.95 -31.69
N PRO A 23 52.99 -20.29 -32.87
CA PRO A 23 53.19 -18.85 -33.02
C PRO A 23 52.08 -18.01 -32.34
N ALA A 24 50.95 -18.62 -31.97
CA ALA A 24 49.89 -17.93 -31.21
C ALA A 24 50.31 -17.60 -29.76
N THR A 25 51.43 -18.15 -29.29
CA THR A 25 52.05 -17.75 -28.03
C THR A 25 53.05 -16.64 -28.31
N PRO A 26 52.85 -15.39 -27.84
CA PRO A 26 53.83 -14.34 -28.08
C PRO A 26 55.17 -14.74 -27.47
N ALA A 27 56.14 -14.91 -28.37
CA ALA A 27 57.55 -15.09 -28.07
C ALA A 27 58.03 -13.81 -27.37
N VAL A 28 58.04 -13.85 -26.05
CA VAL A 28 58.86 -12.92 -25.28
C VAL A 28 60.25 -13.55 -25.31
N ASP A 29 61.07 -12.94 -26.16
CA ASP A 29 62.48 -13.22 -26.44
C ASP A 29 62.79 -14.51 -27.21
N ALA A 30 63.57 -14.31 -28.28
CA ALA A 30 64.13 -15.33 -29.14
C ALA A 30 64.90 -16.38 -28.33
N GLY A 31 64.35 -17.59 -28.25
CA GLY A 31 65.08 -18.75 -27.75
C GLY A 31 64.14 -19.85 -27.31
N ASP A 32 64.01 -20.89 -28.14
CA ASP A 32 63.54 -22.26 -27.87
C ASP A 32 63.09 -22.55 -26.42
N ALA A 33 61.94 -22.00 -26.00
CA ALA A 33 61.40 -22.20 -24.67
C ALA A 33 59.88 -22.29 -24.70
N ALA A 34 59.35 -23.38 -24.15
CA ALA A 34 57.91 -23.61 -23.98
C ALA A 34 57.41 -22.91 -22.70
N LYS A 35 56.17 -22.43 -22.70
CA LYS A 35 55.51 -21.93 -21.48
C LYS A 35 54.84 -23.09 -20.74
N LEU A 36 54.93 -23.12 -19.42
CA LEU A 36 54.23 -24.10 -18.58
C LEU A 36 52.72 -24.06 -18.88
N GLY A 37 52.15 -25.21 -19.23
CA GLY A 37 50.73 -25.30 -19.58
C GLY A 37 50.34 -24.72 -20.95
N ALA A 38 51.28 -24.29 -21.80
CA ALA A 38 51.00 -23.98 -23.19
C ALA A 38 51.32 -25.21 -24.08
N PRO A 39 50.43 -25.59 -25.02
CA PRO A 39 50.69 -26.73 -25.89
C PRO A 39 51.86 -26.44 -26.85
N ILE A 40 52.73 -27.43 -27.05
CA ILE A 40 53.78 -27.46 -28.08
C ILE A 40 53.52 -28.62 -29.03
N THR A 41 53.90 -28.49 -30.30
CA THR A 41 53.70 -29.57 -31.28
C THR A 41 55.02 -30.29 -31.54
N LEU A 42 55.09 -31.57 -31.16
CA LEU A 42 56.19 -32.45 -31.56
C LEU A 42 55.91 -33.02 -32.95
N ILE A 43 56.84 -32.78 -33.87
CA ILE A 43 56.79 -33.25 -35.25
C ILE A 43 57.86 -34.33 -35.43
N ILE A 44 57.44 -35.55 -35.73
CA ILE A 44 58.32 -36.68 -36.04
C ILE A 44 58.25 -36.94 -37.55
N THR A 45 59.37 -36.73 -38.24
CA THR A 45 59.49 -36.97 -39.68
C THR A 45 60.29 -38.24 -39.89
N ALA A 46 59.65 -39.26 -40.46
CA ALA A 46 60.25 -40.54 -40.79
C ALA A 46 60.31 -40.71 -42.31
N THR A 47 61.51 -40.90 -42.85
CA THR A 47 61.76 -41.14 -44.28
C THR A 47 62.29 -42.56 -44.46
N ALA A 48 61.60 -43.36 -45.27
CA ALA A 48 61.93 -44.76 -45.56
C ALA A 48 61.74 -45.09 -47.05
N PRO A 49 62.39 -46.14 -47.59
CA PRO A 49 62.10 -46.65 -48.93
C PRO A 49 60.64 -47.11 -49.08
N ARG A 50 60.09 -47.07 -50.30
CA ARG A 50 58.71 -47.53 -50.59
C ARG A 50 58.42 -48.98 -50.18
N GLU A 51 59.46 -49.80 -50.10
CA GLU A 51 59.41 -51.21 -49.71
C GLU A 51 59.20 -51.41 -48.20
N VAL A 52 59.14 -50.33 -47.41
CA VAL A 52 58.93 -50.34 -45.96
C VAL A 52 57.65 -49.59 -45.58
N GLU A 53 56.83 -50.21 -44.74
CA GLU A 53 55.70 -49.58 -44.09
C GLU A 53 56.09 -49.08 -42.70
N LEU A 54 55.85 -47.80 -42.45
CA LEU A 54 56.02 -47.15 -41.15
C LEU A 54 54.70 -47.16 -40.39
N PHE A 55 54.77 -47.30 -39.07
CA PHE A 55 53.62 -47.21 -38.18
C PHE A 55 53.74 -45.99 -37.26
N ALA A 56 52.60 -45.32 -37.05
CA ALA A 56 52.53 -44.21 -36.11
C ALA A 56 52.68 -44.72 -34.66
N PRO A 57 53.56 -44.13 -33.84
CA PRO A 57 53.60 -44.40 -32.41
C PRO A 57 52.26 -44.03 -31.75
N VAL A 58 51.49 -45.04 -31.32
CA VAL A 58 50.13 -44.81 -30.75
C VAL A 58 50.19 -44.21 -29.34
N ARG A 59 51.26 -44.52 -28.59
CA ARG A 59 51.52 -44.00 -27.24
C ARG A 59 53.02 -43.68 -27.10
N PRO A 60 53.48 -42.56 -27.67
CA PRO A 60 54.89 -42.18 -27.55
C PRO A 60 55.24 -41.96 -26.07
N ALA A 61 56.47 -42.31 -25.68
CA ALA A 61 56.98 -41.94 -24.36
C ALA A 61 57.18 -40.42 -24.33
N THR A 62 56.35 -39.69 -23.59
CA THR A 62 56.40 -38.22 -23.55
C THR A 62 57.06 -37.67 -22.29
N GLY A 63 57.57 -38.52 -21.40
CA GLY A 63 58.28 -38.09 -20.19
C GLY A 63 57.40 -37.23 -19.27
N THR A 64 57.86 -36.03 -18.95
CA THR A 64 57.15 -35.03 -18.13
C THR A 64 56.13 -34.20 -18.92
N PHE A 65 56.00 -34.46 -20.23
CA PHE A 65 55.00 -33.84 -21.10
C PHE A 65 53.75 -34.70 -21.17
N ARG A 66 52.57 -34.07 -21.08
CA ARG A 66 51.28 -34.73 -21.24
C ARG A 66 50.84 -34.65 -22.71
N LEU A 67 50.51 -35.79 -23.31
CA LEU A 67 49.89 -35.83 -24.64
C LEU A 67 48.45 -35.29 -24.56
N ILE A 68 48.16 -34.22 -25.32
CA ILE A 68 46.83 -33.59 -25.41
C ILE A 68 46.07 -34.17 -26.60
N ASP A 69 46.70 -34.15 -27.77
CA ASP A 69 46.06 -34.51 -29.04
C ASP A 69 47.09 -35.07 -30.03
N THR A 70 46.63 -35.79 -31.04
CA THR A 70 47.45 -36.33 -32.13
C THR A 70 46.91 -35.83 -33.47
N PRO A 71 47.27 -34.60 -33.88
CA PRO A 71 46.82 -34.03 -35.14
C PRO A 71 47.16 -34.93 -36.33
N PRO A 72 46.34 -34.93 -37.40
CA PRO A 72 46.59 -35.78 -38.56
C PRO A 72 47.95 -35.47 -39.18
N GLY A 73 48.72 -36.54 -39.37
CA GLY A 73 50.01 -36.51 -40.04
C GLY A 73 49.88 -36.36 -41.56
N THR A 74 50.98 -36.07 -42.23
CA THR A 74 51.05 -36.04 -43.69
C THR A 74 51.92 -37.18 -44.21
N ARG A 75 51.51 -37.78 -45.33
CA ARG A 75 52.28 -38.79 -46.05
C ARG A 75 52.57 -38.25 -47.44
N GLN A 76 53.85 -38.12 -47.76
CA GLN A 76 54.32 -37.72 -49.09
C GLN A 76 55.24 -38.78 -49.66
N VAL A 77 55.15 -38.99 -50.97
CA VAL A 77 55.97 -39.99 -51.67
C VAL A 77 56.69 -39.28 -52.82
N ALA A 78 58.02 -39.26 -52.75
CA ALA A 78 58.88 -38.61 -53.74
C ALA A 78 59.86 -39.63 -54.31
N GLY A 79 59.62 -40.07 -55.55
CA GLY A 79 60.43 -41.11 -56.19
C GLY A 79 60.40 -42.44 -55.43
N GLU A 80 61.58 -42.94 -55.05
CA GLU A 80 61.76 -44.20 -54.32
C GLU A 80 61.57 -44.08 -52.78
N LEU A 81 61.42 -42.86 -52.25
CA LEU A 81 61.31 -42.59 -50.82
C LEU A 81 59.89 -42.16 -50.42
N ARG A 82 59.46 -42.62 -49.25
CA ARG A 82 58.22 -42.26 -48.58
C ARG A 82 58.57 -41.52 -47.28
N THR A 83 57.99 -40.34 -47.11
CA THR A 83 58.15 -39.52 -45.91
C THR A 83 56.80 -39.41 -45.20
N GLU A 84 56.75 -39.83 -43.93
CA GLU A 84 55.60 -39.71 -43.05
C GLU A 84 55.92 -38.73 -41.93
N THR A 85 55.01 -37.80 -41.70
CA THR A 85 55.09 -36.80 -40.63
C THR A 85 54.02 -37.10 -39.60
N TYR A 86 54.41 -37.39 -38.37
CA TYR A 86 53.50 -37.58 -37.24
C TYR A 86 53.55 -36.34 -36.33
N ARG A 87 52.39 -35.88 -35.87
CA ARG A 87 52.27 -34.68 -35.02
C ARG A 87 51.63 -35.07 -33.69
N TYR A 88 52.22 -34.59 -32.60
CA TYR A 88 51.73 -34.81 -31.24
C TYR A 88 51.68 -33.48 -30.49
N ALA A 89 50.50 -33.08 -30.03
CA ALA A 89 50.34 -31.91 -29.18
C ALA A 89 50.67 -32.29 -27.73
N LEU A 90 51.74 -31.72 -27.20
CA LEU A 90 52.30 -32.01 -25.89
C LEU A 90 52.16 -30.81 -24.97
N MET A 91 51.88 -31.04 -23.69
CA MET A 91 51.79 -30.01 -22.66
C MET A 91 52.92 -30.18 -21.63
N PRO A 92 53.80 -29.19 -21.43
CA PRO A 92 54.81 -29.26 -20.38
C PRO A 92 54.16 -29.10 -19.00
N MET A 93 54.41 -30.05 -18.09
CA MET A 93 53.84 -30.07 -16.74
C MET A 93 54.82 -29.68 -15.63
N ARG A 94 56.10 -29.48 -15.97
CA ARG A 94 57.16 -29.10 -15.03
C ARG A 94 58.01 -27.98 -15.59
N LEU A 95 58.52 -27.13 -14.70
CA LEU A 95 59.45 -26.04 -15.00
C LEU A 95 60.88 -26.57 -15.11
N GLY A 96 61.71 -25.90 -15.91
CA GLY A 96 63.12 -26.24 -16.08
C GLY A 96 63.45 -26.88 -17.42
N VAL A 97 64.65 -27.47 -17.53
CA VAL A 97 65.10 -28.14 -18.76
C VAL A 97 64.66 -29.60 -18.70
N GLU A 98 63.51 -29.88 -19.32
CA GLU A 98 62.91 -31.21 -19.39
C GLU A 98 63.28 -31.89 -20.70
N LYS A 99 63.32 -33.23 -20.74
CA LYS A 99 63.72 -33.98 -21.94
C LYS A 99 62.57 -34.85 -22.43
N ILE A 100 62.24 -34.75 -23.73
CA ILE A 100 61.40 -35.73 -24.41
C ILE A 100 62.26 -36.96 -24.69
N PRO A 101 61.92 -38.15 -24.16
CA PRO A 101 62.73 -39.33 -24.35
C PRO A 101 62.66 -39.82 -25.82
N PRO A 102 63.59 -40.70 -26.25
CA PRO A 102 63.56 -41.31 -27.57
C PRO A 102 62.20 -41.99 -27.85
N ILE A 103 61.57 -41.65 -28.98
CA ILE A 103 60.31 -42.24 -29.42
C ILE A 103 60.61 -43.27 -30.49
N GLU A 104 60.15 -44.49 -30.24
CA GLU A 104 60.25 -45.62 -31.14
C GLU A 104 59.22 -45.55 -32.27
N VAL A 105 59.69 -45.60 -33.50
CA VAL A 105 58.89 -45.70 -34.72
C VAL A 105 59.04 -47.11 -35.29
N PRO A 106 58.00 -47.97 -35.15
CA PRO A 106 58.03 -49.31 -35.69
C PRO A 106 57.89 -49.29 -37.22
N TRP A 107 58.58 -50.21 -37.88
CA TRP A 107 58.56 -50.38 -39.32
C TRP A 107 58.56 -51.86 -39.70
N ARG A 108 57.95 -52.19 -40.85
CA ARG A 108 57.97 -53.54 -41.44
C ARG A 108 58.24 -53.48 -42.95
N PRO A 109 58.91 -54.47 -43.54
CA PRO A 109 58.95 -54.60 -44.98
C PRO A 109 57.53 -54.85 -45.53
N ALA A 110 57.16 -54.20 -46.63
CA ALA A 110 55.83 -54.34 -47.25
C ALA A 110 55.56 -55.76 -47.78
N ALA A 111 56.62 -56.54 -48.03
CA ALA A 111 56.55 -57.92 -48.52
C ALA A 111 56.63 -58.99 -47.39
N ALA A 112 56.70 -58.58 -46.11
CA ALA A 112 56.90 -59.49 -44.99
C ALA A 112 55.60 -60.12 -44.48
N GLN A 113 55.70 -61.39 -44.04
CA GLN A 113 54.64 -62.07 -43.27
C GLN A 113 54.78 -61.73 -41.77
N SER A 114 53.67 -61.81 -41.03
CA SER A 114 53.52 -61.29 -39.66
C SER A 114 54.70 -61.64 -38.73
N GLY A 115 55.37 -60.62 -38.19
CA GLY A 115 56.44 -60.75 -37.18
C GLY A 115 57.84 -60.25 -37.61
N GLU A 116 58.08 -60.02 -38.90
CA GLU A 116 59.33 -59.43 -39.38
C GLU A 116 59.24 -57.89 -39.45
N GLY A 117 60.05 -57.21 -38.64
CA GLY A 117 60.09 -55.75 -38.56
C GLY A 117 61.15 -55.26 -37.60
N GLY A 118 61.38 -53.96 -37.57
CA GLY A 118 62.30 -53.30 -36.65
C GLY A 118 61.68 -52.05 -36.03
N SER A 119 62.40 -51.45 -35.10
CA SER A 119 62.06 -50.17 -34.50
C SER A 119 63.24 -49.23 -34.67
N THR A 120 62.98 -47.97 -35.03
CA THR A 120 64.00 -46.93 -35.06
C THR A 120 63.56 -45.79 -34.17
N SER A 121 64.49 -45.23 -33.39
CA SER A 121 64.17 -44.25 -32.36
C SER A 121 64.56 -42.83 -32.78
N THR A 122 63.76 -41.84 -32.40
CA THR A 122 64.16 -40.43 -32.45
C THR A 122 65.26 -40.15 -31.42
N PRO A 123 66.11 -39.12 -31.62
CA PRO A 123 66.98 -38.64 -30.54
C PRO A 123 66.15 -38.04 -29.39
N ALA A 124 66.71 -38.03 -28.19
CA ALA A 124 66.12 -37.34 -27.04
C ALA A 124 66.19 -35.81 -27.25
N LEU A 125 65.09 -35.11 -27.03
CA LEU A 125 64.98 -33.68 -27.33
C LEU A 125 64.83 -32.87 -26.03
N PRO A 126 65.83 -32.04 -25.66
CA PRO A 126 65.71 -31.16 -24.51
C PRO A 126 64.81 -29.95 -24.84
N VAL A 127 63.88 -29.64 -23.94
CA VAL A 127 62.95 -28.51 -24.04
C VAL A 127 63.03 -27.69 -22.77
N ARG A 128 63.27 -26.38 -22.91
CA ARG A 128 63.29 -25.46 -21.77
C ARG A 128 61.87 -24.98 -21.49
N VAL A 129 61.35 -25.23 -20.29
CA VAL A 129 60.03 -24.78 -19.86
C VAL A 129 60.17 -23.62 -18.87
N ARG A 130 59.58 -22.46 -19.21
CA ARG A 130 59.47 -21.28 -18.34
C ARG A 130 58.04 -21.12 -17.85
N GLY A 131 57.81 -20.59 -16.66
CA GLY A 131 56.47 -20.25 -16.22
C GLY A 131 56.06 -18.84 -16.63
N ARG A 132 55.00 -18.35 -16.01
CA ARG A 132 54.28 -17.14 -16.43
C ARG A 132 54.76 -15.87 -15.73
N LEU A 133 55.66 -16.01 -14.75
CA LEU A 133 56.22 -14.90 -13.97
C LEU A 133 57.55 -14.49 -14.61
N GLU A 134 57.78 -13.18 -14.76
CA GLU A 134 59.07 -12.64 -15.26
C GLU A 134 60.23 -12.95 -14.31
N ASN A 135 59.96 -13.17 -13.02
CA ASN A 135 60.97 -13.50 -12.01
C ASN A 135 60.47 -14.60 -11.06
N GLU A 136 60.85 -15.85 -11.32
CA GLU A 136 60.44 -17.02 -10.53
C GLU A 136 61.35 -17.29 -9.33
N GLN A 137 62.57 -16.74 -9.35
CA GLN A 137 63.56 -16.98 -8.29
C GLN A 137 63.35 -16.05 -7.08
N ASP A 138 62.72 -14.89 -7.28
CA ASP A 138 62.36 -13.96 -6.22
C ASP A 138 61.10 -13.17 -6.60
N PRO A 139 59.89 -13.69 -6.33
CA PRO A 139 58.64 -13.04 -6.72
C PRO A 139 58.41 -11.81 -5.85
N GLU A 140 58.65 -10.62 -6.39
CA GLU A 140 58.32 -9.36 -5.73
C GLU A 140 56.79 -9.21 -5.68
N VAL A 141 56.22 -9.18 -4.47
CA VAL A 141 54.77 -9.03 -4.28
C VAL A 141 54.38 -7.63 -4.75
N ALA A 142 53.63 -7.55 -5.84
CA ALA A 142 53.08 -6.29 -6.30
C ALA A 142 52.33 -5.58 -5.17
N ALA A 143 52.57 -4.28 -5.00
CA ALA A 143 51.92 -3.48 -3.98
C ALA A 143 50.40 -3.64 -4.06
N ALA A 144 49.75 -3.86 -2.91
CA ALA A 144 48.31 -4.02 -2.85
C ALA A 144 47.63 -2.80 -3.50
N PRO A 145 46.65 -2.99 -4.41
CA PRO A 145 45.94 -1.88 -5.01
C PRO A 145 45.28 -1.05 -3.91
N ALA A 146 45.28 0.28 -4.08
CA ALA A 146 44.65 1.18 -3.14
C ALA A 146 43.18 0.78 -2.92
N PRO A 147 42.66 0.85 -1.68
CA PRO A 147 41.30 0.45 -1.38
C PRO A 147 40.32 1.28 -2.22
N VAL A 148 39.59 0.60 -3.10
CA VAL A 148 38.52 1.21 -3.90
C VAL A 148 37.32 1.41 -2.99
N ALA A 149 36.85 2.65 -2.86
CA ALA A 149 35.64 2.94 -2.09
C ALA A 149 34.42 2.28 -2.76
N VAL A 150 33.85 1.27 -2.10
CA VAL A 150 32.61 0.62 -2.55
C VAL A 150 31.43 1.39 -1.96
N ILE A 151 30.82 2.25 -2.76
CA ILE A 151 29.60 2.96 -2.38
C ILE A 151 28.44 1.95 -2.46
N THR A 152 27.85 1.61 -1.31
CA THR A 152 26.67 0.74 -1.24
C THR A 152 25.49 1.52 -0.66
N THR A 153 24.28 1.25 -1.16
CA THR A 153 23.07 1.82 -0.60
C THR A 153 22.77 1.15 0.74
N ASN A 154 22.66 1.95 1.80
CA ASN A 154 22.25 1.46 3.11
C ASN A 154 20.74 1.19 3.11
N TRP A 155 20.34 -0.02 2.74
CA TRP A 155 18.93 -0.44 2.71
C TRP A 155 18.24 -0.34 4.07
N VAL A 156 18.97 -0.55 5.18
CA VAL A 156 18.41 -0.40 6.53
C VAL A 156 18.02 1.04 6.78
N LEU A 157 18.88 2.00 6.41
CA LEU A 157 18.56 3.43 6.51
C LEU A 157 17.36 3.81 5.62
N VAL A 158 17.31 3.28 4.39
CA VAL A 158 16.17 3.52 3.49
C VAL A 158 14.87 3.00 4.11
N TRP A 159 14.84 1.75 4.57
CA TRP A 159 13.63 1.18 5.19
C TRP A 159 13.22 1.91 6.48
N THR A 160 14.17 2.24 7.36
CA THR A 160 13.87 2.97 8.60
C THR A 160 13.30 4.36 8.32
N LEU A 161 13.89 5.12 7.39
CA LEU A 161 13.37 6.43 6.99
C LEU A 161 12.02 6.31 6.27
N SER A 162 11.83 5.33 5.39
CA SER A 162 10.56 5.10 4.70
C SER A 162 9.43 4.76 5.67
N VAL A 163 9.68 3.87 6.64
CA VAL A 163 8.70 3.50 7.67
C VAL A 163 8.42 4.69 8.59
N GLY A 164 9.46 5.41 9.02
CA GLY A 164 9.31 6.62 9.84
C GLY A 164 8.47 7.70 9.15
N ALA A 165 8.74 7.97 7.87
CA ALA A 165 7.98 8.93 7.07
C ALA A 165 6.52 8.50 6.89
N ALA A 166 6.26 7.20 6.66
CA ALA A 166 4.90 6.67 6.56
C ALA A 166 4.11 6.85 7.88
N LEU A 167 4.74 6.62 9.03
CA LEU A 167 4.11 6.83 10.34
C LEU A 167 3.78 8.31 10.61
N VAL A 168 4.71 9.21 10.29
CA VAL A 168 4.49 10.66 10.43
C VAL A 168 3.34 11.12 9.51
N LEU A 169 3.30 10.63 8.27
CA LEU A 169 2.24 10.96 7.32
C LEU A 169 0.88 10.44 7.81
N ALA A 170 0.82 9.19 8.31
CA ALA A 170 -0.40 8.62 8.87
C ALA A 170 -0.91 9.41 10.09
N ALA A 171 -0.01 9.83 10.98
CA ALA A 171 -0.35 10.67 12.13
C ALA A 171 -0.88 12.05 11.69
N LEU A 172 -0.25 12.68 10.69
CA LEU A 172 -0.68 13.96 10.13
C LEU A 172 -2.07 13.87 9.48
N ILE A 173 -2.30 12.85 8.64
CA ILE A 173 -3.62 12.60 8.02
C ILE A 173 -4.66 12.38 9.11
N THR A 174 -4.35 11.57 10.11
CA THR A 174 -5.27 11.32 11.24
C THR A 174 -5.61 12.62 11.96
N TRP A 175 -4.62 13.44 12.29
CA TRP A 175 -4.84 14.73 12.94
C TRP A 175 -5.68 15.68 12.09
N LEU A 176 -5.40 15.80 10.78
CA LEU A 176 -6.16 16.64 9.86
C LEU A 176 -7.63 16.20 9.74
N VAL A 177 -7.88 14.89 9.60
CA VAL A 177 -9.24 14.34 9.53
C VAL A 177 -10.00 14.63 10.83
N LEU A 178 -9.37 14.41 11.99
CA LEU A 178 -10.00 14.69 13.28
C LEU A 178 -10.32 16.17 13.45
N ARG A 179 -9.41 17.07 13.07
CA ARG A 179 -9.64 18.51 13.11
C ARG A 179 -10.78 18.94 12.20
N ALA A 180 -10.86 18.40 10.99
CA ALA A 180 -11.94 18.68 10.06
C ALA A 180 -13.29 18.16 10.56
N LEU A 181 -13.30 17.00 11.22
CA LEU A 181 -14.51 16.41 11.81
C LEU A 181 -15.00 17.19 13.03
N GLU A 182 -14.11 17.63 13.92
CA GLU A 182 -14.46 18.46 15.08
C GLU A 182 -15.17 19.76 14.69
N GLN A 183 -14.72 20.42 13.62
CA GLN A 183 -15.37 21.63 13.09
C GLN A 183 -16.80 21.34 12.60
N ARG A 184 -17.03 20.17 12.00
CA ARG A 184 -18.36 19.75 11.53
C ARG A 184 -19.28 19.33 12.67
N PHE A 185 -18.76 18.72 13.73
CA PHE A 185 -19.58 18.28 14.86
C PHE A 185 -20.14 19.44 15.69
N ARG A 186 -19.44 20.58 15.77
CA ARG A 186 -19.92 21.78 16.48
C ARG A 186 -21.15 22.45 15.85
N VAL A 187 -21.48 22.13 14.61
CA VAL A 187 -22.63 22.72 13.89
C VAL A 187 -23.92 21.90 14.11
N LEU A 188 -23.83 20.74 14.76
CA LEU A 188 -24.95 19.81 14.93
C LEU A 188 -25.69 19.93 16.27
N ASP A 189 -25.29 20.85 17.16
CA ASP A 189 -26.10 21.13 18.34
C ASP A 189 -27.36 21.87 17.87
N PRO A 190 -28.56 21.27 17.97
CA PRO A 190 -29.78 21.96 17.58
C PRO A 190 -29.89 23.24 18.39
N PRO A 191 -30.32 24.37 17.78
CA PRO A 191 -30.57 25.58 18.53
C PRO A 191 -31.51 25.24 19.69
N ALA A 192 -31.21 25.77 20.89
CA ALA A 192 -32.03 25.54 22.06
C ALA A 192 -33.51 25.83 21.70
N PRO A 193 -34.46 25.01 22.18
CA PRO A 193 -35.87 25.19 21.86
C PRO A 193 -36.26 26.65 22.16
N PRO A 194 -37.07 27.28 21.29
CA PRO A 194 -37.49 28.66 21.50
C PRO A 194 -38.15 28.75 22.88
N ARG A 195 -37.66 29.70 23.70
CA ARG A 195 -38.18 29.92 25.05
C ARG A 195 -39.68 30.23 24.95
N PRO A 196 -40.51 29.69 25.85
CA PRO A 196 -41.95 29.92 25.79
C PRO A 196 -42.26 31.41 25.98
N ALA A 197 -43.24 31.92 25.22
CA ALA A 197 -43.50 33.36 25.14
C ALA A 197 -43.96 33.98 26.48
N ASN A 198 -44.63 33.22 27.35
CA ASN A 198 -44.99 33.69 28.69
C ASN A 198 -43.76 33.96 29.58
N GLU A 199 -42.75 33.10 29.56
CA GLU A 199 -41.53 33.27 30.35
C GLU A 199 -40.78 34.53 29.89
N VAL A 200 -40.70 34.74 28.57
CA VAL A 200 -40.09 35.94 28.00
C VAL A 200 -40.86 37.20 28.40
N ALA A 201 -42.19 37.17 28.36
CA ALA A 201 -43.02 38.30 28.75
C ALA A 201 -42.86 38.64 30.25
N HIS A 202 -42.92 37.65 31.14
CA HIS A 202 -42.75 37.85 32.58
C HIS A 202 -41.34 38.33 32.95
N GLU A 203 -40.30 37.81 32.29
CA GLU A 203 -38.93 38.27 32.50
C GLU A 203 -38.79 39.76 32.12
N ARG A 204 -39.37 40.18 30.99
CA ARG A 204 -39.36 41.58 30.57
C ARG A 204 -40.19 42.48 31.48
N LEU A 205 -41.37 42.04 31.93
CA LEU A 205 -42.19 42.80 32.90
C LEU A 205 -41.47 42.94 34.24
N ALA A 206 -40.81 41.89 34.73
CA ALA A 206 -40.03 41.93 35.96
C ALA A 206 -38.82 42.88 35.84
N GLY A 207 -38.14 42.87 34.69
CA GLY A 207 -37.07 43.81 34.37
C GLY A 207 -37.56 45.26 34.37
N LEU A 208 -38.73 45.52 33.76
CA LEU A 208 -39.35 46.85 33.79
C LEU A 208 -39.75 47.25 35.21
N ALA A 209 -40.29 46.35 36.03
CA ALA A 209 -40.68 46.65 37.41
C ALA A 209 -39.50 46.97 38.34
N ALA A 210 -38.32 46.39 38.08
CA ALA A 210 -37.11 46.61 38.86
C ALA A 210 -36.47 48.00 38.65
N LEU A 211 -36.73 48.64 37.50
CA LEU A 211 -36.17 49.95 37.16
C LEU A 211 -36.82 51.07 37.98
N SER A 212 -36.01 51.93 38.58
CA SER A 212 -36.44 53.08 39.37
C SER A 212 -37.08 54.18 38.50
N SER A 213 -37.75 55.15 39.14
CA SER A 213 -38.37 56.29 38.44
C SER A 213 -37.34 57.25 37.82
N ASP A 214 -36.11 57.22 38.32
CA ASP A 214 -35.00 58.04 37.79
C ASP A 214 -34.38 57.41 36.53
N GLU A 215 -34.52 56.10 36.35
CA GLU A 215 -33.99 55.35 35.20
C GLU A 215 -34.99 55.23 34.05
N LEU A 216 -36.29 55.27 34.34
CA LEU A 216 -37.35 55.12 33.36
C LEU A 216 -38.56 55.98 33.73
N ASP A 217 -38.87 56.97 32.88
CA ASP A 217 -40.04 57.82 33.02
C ASP A 217 -41.35 57.02 32.86
N GLY A 218 -42.44 57.51 33.46
CA GLY A 218 -43.74 56.84 33.41
C GLY A 218 -44.26 56.61 31.99
N GLY A 219 -44.02 57.55 31.07
CA GLY A 219 -44.39 57.40 29.67
C GLY A 219 -43.61 56.29 28.96
N GLU A 220 -42.30 56.21 29.19
CA GLU A 220 -41.44 55.19 28.60
C GLU A 220 -41.70 53.81 29.20
N ARG A 221 -41.96 53.73 30.51
CA ARG A 221 -42.38 52.51 31.20
C ARG A 221 -43.66 51.95 30.61
N LEU A 222 -44.66 52.81 30.39
CA LEU A 222 -45.91 52.41 29.77
C LEU A 222 -45.68 51.90 28.34
N ALA A 223 -44.91 52.63 27.52
CA ALA A 223 -44.61 52.21 26.15
C ALA A 223 -43.97 50.82 26.10
N ARG A 224 -42.91 50.59 26.89
CA ARG A 224 -42.24 49.28 26.95
C ARG A 224 -43.14 48.18 27.51
N THR A 225 -44.04 48.50 28.43
CA THR A 225 -45.03 47.54 28.97
C THR A 225 -46.01 47.09 27.88
N ILE A 226 -46.44 48.01 27.02
CA ILE A 226 -47.32 47.72 25.89
C ILE A 226 -46.58 46.97 24.78
N ASP A 227 -45.29 47.26 24.55
CA ASP A 227 -44.47 46.48 23.63
C ASP A 227 -44.33 45.02 24.09
N VAL A 228 -44.22 44.77 25.40
CA VAL A 228 -44.23 43.40 25.94
C VAL A 228 -45.57 42.70 25.71
N LEU A 229 -46.70 43.41 25.92
CA LEU A 229 -48.02 42.87 25.61
C LEU A 229 -48.14 42.51 24.12
N ARG A 230 -47.71 43.41 23.22
CA ARG A 230 -47.73 43.20 21.77
C ARG A 230 -46.88 42.00 21.39
N ASP A 231 -45.61 41.97 21.79
CA ASP A 231 -44.67 40.88 21.49
C ASP A 231 -45.21 39.52 21.95
N TYR A 232 -45.79 39.47 23.15
CA TYR A 232 -46.44 38.25 23.67
C TYR A 232 -47.63 37.81 22.81
N LEU A 233 -48.56 38.71 22.50
CA LEU A 233 -49.74 38.39 21.69
C LEU A 233 -49.34 37.93 20.27
N GLY A 234 -48.34 38.58 19.68
CA GLY A 234 -47.81 38.21 18.38
C GLY A 234 -47.16 36.82 18.38
N ALA A 235 -46.36 36.53 19.40
CA ALA A 235 -45.75 35.20 19.57
C ALA A 235 -46.80 34.10 19.83
N ARG A 236 -47.85 34.39 20.60
CA ARG A 236 -48.91 33.44 20.97
C ARG A 236 -49.85 33.10 19.82
N TYR A 237 -50.27 34.10 19.06
CA TYR A 237 -51.28 33.98 18.01
C TYR A 237 -50.69 34.02 16.58
N ARG A 238 -49.35 34.03 16.47
CA ARG A 238 -48.58 33.92 15.22
C ARG A 238 -48.85 35.06 14.23
N PHE A 239 -48.82 36.30 14.71
CA PHE A 239 -48.82 37.52 13.88
C PHE A 239 -47.79 38.54 14.38
N ASP A 240 -47.41 39.49 13.54
CA ASP A 240 -46.43 40.53 13.89
C ASP A 240 -47.10 41.72 14.59
N ALA A 241 -47.34 41.58 15.89
CA ALA A 241 -48.09 42.55 16.68
C ALA A 241 -47.35 43.88 16.93
N LEU A 242 -46.01 43.88 16.85
CA LEU A 242 -45.20 45.08 17.07
C LEU A 242 -45.34 46.05 15.89
N GLU A 243 -45.44 45.53 14.67
CA GLU A 243 -45.63 46.31 13.45
C GLU A 243 -47.09 46.70 13.18
N MET A 244 -48.05 46.15 13.94
CA MET A 244 -49.48 46.49 13.81
C MET A 244 -49.86 47.76 14.56
N THR A 245 -50.81 48.53 14.01
CA THR A 245 -51.47 49.59 14.76
C THR A 245 -52.42 49.01 15.83
N SER A 246 -52.78 49.79 16.86
CA SER A 246 -53.69 49.32 17.92
C SER A 246 -55.04 48.81 17.37
N ARG A 247 -55.56 49.46 16.31
CA ARG A 247 -56.80 49.06 15.62
C ARG A 247 -56.65 47.75 14.85
N GLU A 248 -55.53 47.56 14.16
CA GLU A 248 -55.24 46.31 13.42
C GLU A 248 -55.02 45.14 14.39
N LEU A 249 -54.31 45.38 15.49
CA LEU A 249 -54.12 44.37 16.54
C LEU A 249 -55.46 43.94 17.15
N LEU A 250 -56.33 44.88 17.51
CA LEU A 250 -57.66 44.55 18.04
C LEU A 250 -58.51 43.80 17.01
N ALA A 251 -58.45 44.16 15.73
CA ALA A 251 -59.16 43.42 14.67
C ALA A 251 -58.63 41.97 14.54
N ALA A 252 -57.31 41.77 14.60
CA ALA A 252 -56.71 40.43 14.56
C ALA A 252 -57.08 39.59 15.78
N LEU A 253 -57.15 40.20 16.97
CA LEU A 253 -57.54 39.52 18.21
C LEU A 253 -59.02 39.12 18.25
N ALA A 254 -59.89 39.78 17.48
CA ALA A 254 -61.32 39.45 17.42
C ALA A 254 -61.59 38.04 16.85
N GLU A 255 -60.66 37.52 16.04
CA GLU A 255 -60.73 36.18 15.45
C GLU A 255 -60.00 35.12 16.33
N CYS A 256 -59.38 35.54 17.43
CA CYS A 256 -58.57 34.70 18.30
C CYS A 256 -59.33 34.25 19.57
N ASP A 257 -58.97 33.08 20.11
CA ASP A 257 -59.47 32.65 21.43
C ASP A 257 -58.67 33.33 22.55
N LEU A 258 -59.28 34.32 23.19
CA LEU A 258 -58.74 35.05 24.35
C LEU A 258 -59.05 34.39 25.69
N LYS A 259 -59.64 33.18 25.69
CA LYS A 259 -60.08 32.46 26.88
C LYS A 259 -60.99 33.30 27.77
N THR A 260 -60.50 33.68 28.95
CA THR A 260 -61.25 34.44 29.97
C THR A 260 -60.99 35.94 29.89
N VAL A 261 -60.05 36.40 29.06
CA VAL A 261 -59.72 37.82 28.92
C VAL A 261 -60.71 38.47 27.96
N ALA A 262 -61.36 39.54 28.41
CA ALA A 262 -62.22 40.33 27.54
C ALA A 262 -61.36 41.18 26.61
N GLN A 263 -61.68 41.20 25.32
CA GLN A 263 -61.00 42.06 24.34
C GLN A 263 -60.99 43.55 24.76
N ALA A 264 -62.06 44.00 25.43
CA ALA A 264 -62.18 45.35 25.98
C ALA A 264 -61.09 45.70 27.01
N GLU A 265 -60.51 44.72 27.72
CA GLU A 265 -59.43 44.93 28.68
C GLU A 265 -58.11 45.28 27.96
N ILE A 266 -57.83 44.58 26.86
CA ILE A 266 -56.68 44.86 25.99
C ILE A 266 -56.88 46.21 25.28
N GLU A 267 -58.08 46.48 24.79
CA GLU A 267 -58.45 47.76 24.17
C GLU A 267 -58.21 48.94 25.14
N GLY A 268 -58.67 48.85 26.38
CA GLY A 268 -58.46 49.90 27.38
C GLY A 268 -57.00 50.19 27.69
N LEU A 269 -56.11 49.18 27.64
CA LEU A 269 -54.66 49.35 27.77
C LEU A 269 -54.05 50.07 26.57
N LEU A 270 -54.44 49.66 25.36
CA LEU A 270 -53.96 50.25 24.11
C LEU A 270 -54.44 51.71 23.95
N ASP A 271 -55.70 51.99 24.26
CA ASP A 271 -56.27 53.34 24.22
C ASP A 271 -55.58 54.29 25.20
N TYR A 272 -55.28 53.80 26.40
CA TYR A 272 -54.53 54.58 27.40
C TYR A 272 -53.10 54.88 26.92
N ALA A 273 -52.44 53.91 26.30
CA ALA A 273 -51.10 54.08 25.74
C ALA A 273 -51.09 55.04 24.54
N ASP A 274 -52.08 54.94 23.66
CA ASP A 274 -52.26 55.84 22.52
C ASP A 274 -52.55 57.27 23.01
N LEU A 275 -53.35 57.44 24.08
CA LEU A 275 -53.55 58.75 24.71
C LEU A 275 -52.22 59.35 25.18
N VAL A 276 -51.38 58.58 25.89
CA VAL A 276 -50.05 59.03 26.34
C VAL A 276 -49.15 59.40 25.16
N LYS A 277 -49.10 58.54 24.13
CA LYS A 277 -48.27 58.73 22.92
C LYS A 277 -48.68 59.95 22.09
N PHE A 278 -49.98 60.16 21.87
CA PHE A 278 -50.48 61.20 20.98
C PHE A 278 -50.81 62.52 21.69
N ALA A 279 -51.29 62.47 22.94
CA ALA A 279 -51.59 63.68 23.72
C ALA A 279 -50.36 64.25 24.45
N ARG A 280 -49.20 63.57 24.38
CA ARG A 280 -47.95 63.95 25.07
C ARG A 280 -48.13 64.15 26.58
N ILE A 281 -49.03 63.37 27.17
CA ILE A 281 -49.28 63.37 28.61
C ILE A 281 -48.30 62.41 29.24
N THR A 282 -47.44 62.88 30.15
CA THR A 282 -46.61 61.99 30.97
C THR A 282 -47.44 61.44 32.12
N PRO A 283 -47.76 60.13 32.16
CA PRO A 283 -48.47 59.55 33.28
C PRO A 283 -47.56 59.54 34.52
N PRO A 284 -48.10 59.76 35.73
CA PRO A 284 -47.34 59.54 36.96
C PRO A 284 -46.77 58.11 36.99
N ASP A 285 -45.52 57.94 37.43
CA ASP A 285 -44.84 56.64 37.42
C ASP A 285 -45.62 55.55 38.19
N ALA A 286 -46.32 55.93 39.26
CA ALA A 286 -47.21 55.02 40.00
C ALA A 286 -48.30 54.39 39.11
N VAL A 287 -48.91 55.17 38.21
CA VAL A 287 -49.96 54.71 37.29
C VAL A 287 -49.36 53.84 36.19
N ALA A 288 -48.17 54.17 35.69
CA ALA A 288 -47.48 53.36 34.69
C ALA A 288 -47.08 51.99 35.27
N ARG A 289 -46.62 51.94 36.53
CA ARG A 289 -46.28 50.69 37.23
C ARG A 289 -47.48 49.77 37.43
N GLU A 290 -48.67 50.33 37.62
CA GLU A 290 -49.91 49.55 37.77
C GLU A 290 -50.26 48.76 36.50
N LYS A 291 -49.81 49.20 35.32
CA LYS A 291 -50.11 48.49 34.06
C LYS A 291 -49.32 47.19 33.87
N GLY A 292 -48.15 47.07 34.48
CA GLY A 292 -47.31 45.86 34.40
C GLY A 292 -48.03 44.60 34.92
N PRO A 293 -48.57 44.60 36.15
CA PRO A 293 -49.35 43.48 36.67
C PRO A 293 -50.58 43.11 35.83
N ILE A 294 -51.27 44.10 35.24
CA ILE A 294 -52.44 43.86 34.38
C ILE A 294 -52.02 43.11 33.10
N VAL A 295 -50.92 43.52 32.47
CA VAL A 295 -50.34 42.78 31.34
C VAL A 295 -49.92 41.38 31.76
N GLY A 296 -49.33 41.23 32.94
CA GLY A 296 -48.98 39.92 33.51
C GLY A 296 -50.19 38.99 33.66
N SER A 297 -51.33 39.50 34.15
CA SER A 297 -52.55 38.70 34.26
C SER A 297 -53.15 38.32 32.90
N ILE A 298 -53.04 39.19 31.89
CA ILE A 298 -53.45 38.85 30.52
C ILE A 298 -52.57 37.73 29.96
N VAL A 299 -51.26 37.79 30.17
CA VAL A 299 -50.31 36.74 29.78
C VAL A 299 -50.70 35.41 30.43
N ASP A 300 -50.90 35.39 31.75
CA ASP A 300 -51.23 34.16 32.49
C ASP A 300 -52.58 33.57 32.07
N ALA A 301 -53.58 34.41 31.84
CA ALA A 301 -54.93 33.97 31.49
C ALA A 301 -55.01 33.44 30.04
N THR A 302 -54.25 34.01 29.11
CA THR A 302 -54.23 33.61 27.69
C THR A 302 -53.18 32.55 27.38
N TRP A 303 -52.23 32.34 28.29
CA TRP A 303 -51.15 31.38 28.08
C TRP A 303 -51.70 29.96 27.99
N GLU A 304 -51.13 29.21 27.05
CA GLU A 304 -51.20 27.76 27.00
C GLU A 304 -49.78 27.27 26.97
N ALA A 305 -49.47 26.29 27.84
CA ALA A 305 -48.27 25.51 27.63
C ALA A 305 -48.34 25.04 26.17
N PRO A 306 -47.31 25.29 25.34
CA PRO A 306 -47.28 24.72 24.01
C PRO A 306 -47.57 23.24 24.21
N ALA A 307 -48.64 22.75 23.57
CA ALA A 307 -48.86 21.31 23.50
C ALA A 307 -47.49 20.76 23.14
N ALA A 308 -46.98 19.81 23.92
CA ALA A 308 -45.78 19.11 23.51
C ALA A 308 -46.11 18.63 22.11
N GLU A 309 -45.55 19.30 21.09
CA GLU A 309 -45.69 18.89 19.72
C GLU A 309 -44.93 17.56 19.73
N GLU A 310 -45.64 16.48 20.08
CA GLU A 310 -45.38 15.18 19.50
C GLU A 310 -45.43 15.46 18.02
N ASP A 311 -44.25 15.66 17.43
CA ASP A 311 -44.06 15.88 16.01
C ASP A 311 -45.04 14.99 15.24
N GLU A 312 -46.18 15.50 14.78
CA GLU A 312 -47.04 14.87 13.77
C GLU A 312 -46.35 14.93 12.39
N ALA A 313 -45.02 14.75 12.37
CA ALA A 313 -44.34 14.21 11.24
C ALA A 313 -44.80 12.75 11.15
N GLU A 314 -45.80 12.50 10.30
CA GLU A 314 -46.11 11.23 9.64
C GLU A 314 -45.27 10.09 10.21
N GLU A 315 -45.84 9.31 11.13
CA GLU A 315 -45.16 8.36 12.02
C GLU A 315 -44.45 7.24 11.22
N ILE A 316 -43.35 7.58 10.56
CA ILE A 316 -42.34 6.63 10.14
C ILE A 316 -41.78 6.13 11.46
N PRO A 317 -41.96 4.83 11.81
CA PRO A 317 -41.52 4.32 13.10
C PRO A 317 -40.05 4.69 13.29
N ARG A 318 -39.76 5.55 14.28
CA ARG A 318 -38.39 6.00 14.58
C ARG A 318 -37.58 4.77 14.97
N LEU A 319 -36.89 4.18 14.00
CA LEU A 319 -36.04 3.03 14.22
C LEU A 319 -34.93 3.43 15.19
N GLU A 320 -34.90 2.82 16.37
CA GLU A 320 -33.94 3.18 17.40
C GLU A 320 -32.50 2.96 16.89
N PRO A 321 -31.57 3.89 17.15
CA PRO A 321 -30.18 3.70 16.75
C PRO A 321 -29.59 2.47 17.44
N ALA A 322 -28.91 1.62 16.67
CA ALA A 322 -28.29 0.41 17.19
C ALA A 322 -27.16 0.76 18.15
N THR A 323 -27.11 0.06 19.28
CA THR A 323 -26.05 0.26 20.28
C THR A 323 -24.68 -0.14 19.74
N LEU A 324 -23.60 0.43 20.30
CA LEU A 324 -22.23 0.10 19.90
C LEU A 324 -21.93 -1.40 20.03
N LYS A 325 -22.48 -2.05 21.06
CA LYS A 325 -22.34 -3.51 21.28
C LYS A 325 -22.97 -4.31 20.14
N GLN A 326 -24.20 -3.99 19.75
CA GLN A 326 -24.89 -4.66 18.64
C GLN A 326 -24.12 -4.49 17.32
N ARG A 327 -23.61 -3.28 17.05
CA ARG A 327 -22.79 -3.01 15.85
C ARG A 327 -21.49 -3.82 15.87
N LEU A 328 -20.82 -3.91 17.02
CA LEU A 328 -19.59 -4.69 17.18
C LEU A 328 -19.83 -6.19 16.98
N TYR A 329 -20.88 -6.73 17.61
CA TYR A 329 -21.27 -8.13 17.45
C TYR A 329 -21.64 -8.48 16.02
N ALA A 330 -22.39 -7.62 15.31
CA ALA A 330 -22.70 -7.81 13.90
C ALA A 330 -21.41 -7.93 13.06
N SER A 331 -20.47 -6.99 13.24
CA SER A 331 -19.19 -7.03 12.53
C SER A 331 -18.31 -8.23 12.90
N ALA A 332 -18.35 -8.69 14.16
CA ALA A 332 -17.61 -9.86 14.60
C ALA A 332 -18.16 -11.16 13.99
N ILE A 333 -19.49 -11.31 13.92
CA ILE A 333 -20.15 -12.45 13.27
C ILE A 333 -19.77 -12.49 11.79
N ASP A 334 -19.88 -11.37 11.08
CA ASP A 334 -19.53 -11.31 9.66
C ASP A 334 -18.04 -11.63 9.43
N GLY A 335 -17.16 -11.12 10.29
CA GLY A 335 -15.72 -11.39 10.23
C GLY A 335 -15.38 -12.86 10.50
N LEU A 336 -16.03 -13.50 11.47
CA LEU A 336 -15.86 -14.92 11.76
C LEU A 336 -16.33 -15.81 10.61
N ILE A 337 -17.48 -15.50 10.01
CA ILE A 337 -18.02 -16.26 8.86
C ILE A 337 -17.07 -16.15 7.67
N ALA A 338 -16.65 -14.93 7.31
CA ALA A 338 -15.74 -14.72 6.20
C ALA A 338 -14.35 -15.32 6.46
N GLY A 339 -13.84 -15.20 7.69
CA GLY A 339 -12.58 -15.80 8.12
C GLY A 339 -12.60 -17.32 8.03
N ALA A 340 -13.67 -17.97 8.52
CA ALA A 340 -13.83 -19.42 8.42
C ALA A 340 -13.93 -19.88 6.97
N ALA A 341 -14.72 -19.19 6.13
CA ALA A 341 -14.82 -19.48 4.70
C ALA A 341 -13.46 -19.32 3.99
N GLY A 342 -12.69 -18.29 4.34
CA GLY A 342 -11.36 -18.05 3.78
C GLY A 342 -10.33 -19.08 4.20
N VAL A 343 -10.32 -19.50 5.46
CA VAL A 343 -9.45 -20.57 5.94
C VAL A 343 -9.77 -21.90 5.25
N LEU A 344 -11.07 -22.24 5.12
CA LEU A 344 -11.49 -23.44 4.41
C LEU A 344 -11.06 -23.42 2.94
N LEU A 345 -11.31 -22.30 2.23
CA LEU A 345 -10.95 -22.15 0.82
C LEU A 345 -9.43 -22.17 0.61
N PHE A 346 -8.67 -21.46 1.46
CA PHE A 346 -7.21 -21.47 1.43
C PHE A 346 -6.67 -22.88 1.65
N THR A 347 -7.18 -23.59 2.65
CA THR A 347 -6.73 -24.96 2.97
C THR A 347 -7.05 -25.91 1.82
N ALA A 348 -8.22 -25.80 1.18
CA ALA A 348 -8.58 -26.58 0.02
C ALA A 348 -7.64 -26.33 -1.17
N LEU A 349 -7.29 -25.07 -1.45
CA LEU A 349 -6.37 -24.70 -2.53
C LEU A 349 -4.94 -25.18 -2.27
N VAL A 350 -4.49 -25.15 -1.00
CA VAL A 350 -3.20 -25.72 -0.61
C VAL A 350 -3.18 -27.24 -0.82
N ILE A 351 -4.25 -27.94 -0.43
CA ILE A 351 -4.38 -29.40 -0.65
C ILE A 351 -4.40 -29.74 -2.16
N ALA A 352 -5.00 -28.87 -2.97
CA ALA A 352 -5.04 -29.01 -4.42
C ALA A 352 -3.71 -28.70 -5.13
N GLY A 353 -2.67 -28.26 -4.39
CA GLY A 353 -1.34 -27.97 -4.95
C GLY A 353 -1.16 -26.54 -5.49
N GLU A 354 -2.09 -25.63 -5.23
CA GLU A 354 -2.13 -24.27 -5.79
C GLU A 354 -2.04 -23.18 -4.69
N PRO A 355 -0.95 -23.12 -3.89
CA PRO A 355 -0.85 -22.23 -2.73
C PRO A 355 -0.85 -20.74 -3.09
N ALA A 356 -0.39 -20.38 -4.29
CA ALA A 356 -0.41 -19.00 -4.79
C ALA A 356 -1.85 -18.48 -4.97
N GLN A 357 -2.78 -19.36 -5.38
CA GLN A 357 -4.20 -19.02 -5.55
C GLN A 357 -4.90 -18.83 -4.20
N GLY A 358 -4.38 -19.46 -3.13
CA GLY A 358 -4.87 -19.26 -1.77
C GLY A 358 -4.80 -17.80 -1.32
N TRP A 359 -3.69 -17.11 -1.61
CA TRP A 359 -3.55 -15.68 -1.30
C TRP A 359 -4.53 -14.82 -2.09
N ALA A 360 -4.75 -15.13 -3.37
CA ALA A 360 -5.74 -14.45 -4.20
C ALA A 360 -7.17 -14.68 -3.68
N ALA A 361 -7.48 -15.88 -3.20
CA ALA A 361 -8.77 -16.21 -2.60
C ALA A 361 -9.03 -15.44 -1.29
N LEU A 362 -8.02 -15.30 -0.42
CA LEU A 362 -8.12 -14.48 0.79
C LEU A 362 -8.34 -13.00 0.45
N LEU A 363 -7.63 -12.47 -0.55
CA LEU A 363 -7.82 -11.10 -1.04
C LEU A 363 -9.25 -10.92 -1.58
N LEU A 364 -9.75 -11.86 -2.39
CA LEU A 364 -11.11 -11.85 -2.92
C LEU A 364 -12.16 -11.82 -1.80
N ILE A 365 -11.95 -12.59 -0.71
CA ILE A 365 -12.84 -12.56 0.46
C ILE A 365 -12.81 -11.20 1.17
N GLY A 366 -11.63 -10.58 1.29
CA GLY A 366 -11.50 -9.22 1.80
C GLY A 366 -12.26 -8.20 0.94
N VAL A 367 -12.18 -8.32 -0.38
CA VAL A 367 -12.95 -7.49 -1.32
C VAL A 367 -14.45 -7.75 -1.16
N LEU A 368 -14.90 -9.01 -1.13
CA LEU A 368 -16.31 -9.35 -0.93
C LEU A 368 -16.85 -8.79 0.40
N LEU A 369 -16.06 -8.77 1.46
CA LEU A 369 -16.41 -8.13 2.73
C LEU A 369 -16.62 -6.61 2.58
N ALA A 370 -15.83 -5.93 1.76
CA ALA A 370 -15.97 -4.50 1.48
C ALA A 370 -17.21 -4.16 0.62
N PHE A 371 -17.85 -5.16 0.01
CA PHE A 371 -19.10 -5.00 -0.75
C PHE A 371 -20.29 -5.73 -0.10
N ARG A 372 -20.11 -6.36 1.06
CA ARG A 372 -21.10 -7.27 1.65
C ARG A 372 -22.45 -6.61 1.86
N ASP A 373 -22.48 -5.35 2.30
CA ASP A 373 -23.74 -4.67 2.59
C ASP A 373 -24.37 -4.06 1.33
N ALA A 374 -23.60 -3.89 0.25
CA ALA A 374 -24.10 -3.54 -1.08
C ALA A 374 -24.76 -4.73 -1.81
N LEU A 375 -24.29 -5.96 -1.51
CA LEU A 375 -24.86 -7.21 -2.04
C LEU A 375 -26.11 -7.68 -1.28
N GLY A 376 -26.46 -7.03 -0.17
CA GLY A 376 -27.62 -7.34 0.65
C GLY A 376 -27.36 -7.10 2.14
N ARG A 377 -28.32 -7.38 3.04
CA ARG A 377 -28.04 -7.32 4.48
C ARG A 377 -27.01 -8.40 4.85
N SER A 378 -25.89 -7.98 5.46
CA SER A 378 -24.87 -8.89 5.99
C SER A 378 -25.42 -9.89 7.02
N ALA A 379 -24.76 -11.04 7.14
CA ALA A 379 -25.25 -12.16 7.95
C ALA A 379 -25.40 -11.79 9.44
N GLY A 380 -24.43 -11.07 10.01
CA GLY A 380 -24.47 -10.57 11.37
C GLY A 380 -25.60 -9.56 11.60
N LYS A 381 -25.87 -8.69 10.62
CA LYS A 381 -26.99 -7.73 10.70
C LYS A 381 -28.35 -8.42 10.56
N ARG A 382 -28.45 -9.45 9.72
CA ARG A 382 -29.66 -10.30 9.62
C ARG A 382 -29.94 -11.03 10.93
N LEU A 383 -28.92 -11.60 11.56
CA LEU A 383 -29.04 -12.31 12.84
C LEU A 383 -29.47 -11.39 13.98
N LEU A 384 -28.99 -10.14 13.99
CA LEU A 384 -29.27 -9.17 15.06
C LEU A 384 -30.44 -8.22 14.74
N GLY A 385 -31.16 -8.43 13.64
CA GLY A 385 -32.29 -7.58 13.25
C GLY A 385 -31.92 -6.12 12.95
N LEU A 386 -30.69 -5.88 12.47
CA LEU A 386 -30.15 -4.56 12.21
C LEU A 386 -30.36 -4.16 10.75
N ALA A 387 -30.58 -2.87 10.52
CA ALA A 387 -30.68 -2.30 9.19
C ALA A 387 -29.89 -0.99 9.07
N ILE A 388 -29.68 -0.60 7.82
CA ILE A 388 -28.85 0.55 7.46
C ILE A 388 -29.76 1.53 6.73
N VAL A 389 -29.88 2.72 7.31
CA VAL A 389 -30.76 3.79 6.82
C VAL A 389 -29.94 5.03 6.49
N THR A 390 -30.47 5.87 5.59
CA THR A 390 -29.87 7.15 5.26
C THR A 390 -30.16 8.16 6.38
N ARG A 391 -29.15 8.91 6.81
CA ARG A 391 -29.26 9.82 7.97
C ARG A 391 -30.07 11.08 7.68
N ALA A 392 -30.00 11.62 6.46
CA ALA A 392 -30.69 12.85 6.06
C ALA A 392 -32.20 12.66 5.90
N ASP A 393 -32.63 11.60 5.20
CA ASP A 393 -34.04 11.41 4.82
C ASP A 393 -34.75 10.33 5.64
N ARG A 394 -34.06 9.67 6.59
CA ARG A 394 -34.53 8.48 7.34
C ARG A 394 -35.24 7.43 6.48
N GLN A 395 -34.94 7.39 5.18
CA GLN A 395 -35.50 6.42 4.27
C GLN A 395 -35.09 4.99 4.66
N PRO A 396 -35.98 4.00 4.49
CA PRO A 396 -35.81 2.65 5.04
C PRO A 396 -34.62 1.86 4.47
N ARG A 397 -33.98 2.31 3.37
CA ARG A 397 -32.79 1.68 2.80
C ARG A 397 -31.81 2.71 2.25
N ALA A 398 -30.56 2.62 2.71
CA ALA A 398 -29.44 3.34 2.11
C ALA A 398 -29.18 2.89 0.66
N GLY A 399 -28.77 3.81 -0.20
CA GLY A 399 -28.45 3.50 -1.60
C GLY A 399 -27.18 2.65 -1.73
N VAL A 400 -27.06 1.86 -2.81
CA VAL A 400 -25.89 1.00 -3.08
C VAL A 400 -24.58 1.78 -3.01
N ARG A 401 -24.54 3.01 -3.54
CA ARG A 401 -23.34 3.88 -3.49
C ARG A 401 -22.91 4.20 -2.06
N GLN A 402 -23.87 4.49 -1.17
CA GLN A 402 -23.59 4.81 0.23
C GLN A 402 -23.08 3.57 0.96
N LEU A 403 -23.69 2.40 0.69
CA LEU A 403 -23.27 1.12 1.29
C LEU A 403 -21.84 0.75 0.88
N VAL A 404 -21.48 0.91 -0.40
CA VAL A 404 -20.11 0.71 -0.87
C VAL A 404 -19.15 1.71 -0.21
N LEU A 405 -19.48 3.01 -0.21
CA LEU A 405 -18.61 4.03 0.38
C LEU A 405 -18.36 3.78 1.87
N ARG A 406 -19.37 3.29 2.60
CA ARG A 406 -19.27 2.96 4.02
C ARG A 406 -18.30 1.82 4.27
N ASP A 407 -18.42 0.75 3.49
CA ASP A 407 -17.66 -0.48 3.67
C ASP A 407 -16.27 -0.42 3.02
N LEU A 408 -16.01 0.54 2.12
CA LEU A 408 -14.72 0.72 1.44
C LEU A 408 -13.54 0.95 2.41
N LEU A 409 -13.80 1.52 3.59
CA LEU A 409 -12.77 1.68 4.63
C LEU A 409 -12.26 0.35 5.21
N LEU A 410 -12.98 -0.76 5.01
CA LEU A 410 -12.53 -2.10 5.39
C LEU A 410 -11.37 -2.59 4.52
N LEU A 411 -11.22 -2.10 3.28
CA LEU A 411 -10.07 -2.44 2.42
C LEU A 411 -8.74 -1.89 2.97
N VAL A 412 -8.81 -0.86 3.82
CA VAL A 412 -7.64 -0.19 4.41
C VAL A 412 -7.57 -0.42 5.92
N TRP A 413 -8.19 -1.51 6.40
CA TRP A 413 -8.49 -1.77 7.81
C TRP A 413 -7.34 -1.58 8.82
N PRO A 414 -6.07 -2.01 8.60
CA PRO A 414 -5.07 -1.76 9.64
C PRO A 414 -4.73 -0.26 9.78
N LEU A 415 -4.87 0.52 8.71
CA LEU A 415 -4.62 1.97 8.73
C LEU A 415 -5.80 2.74 9.32
N THR A 416 -7.03 2.28 9.07
CA THR A 416 -8.26 2.99 9.46
C THR A 416 -8.71 2.64 10.88
N LEU A 417 -8.25 1.55 11.48
CA LEU A 417 -8.62 1.10 12.84
C LEU A 417 -8.40 2.19 13.92
N THR A 418 -7.21 2.80 13.94
CA THR A 418 -6.85 3.81 14.94
C THR A 418 -7.75 5.05 14.80
N LEU A 419 -8.03 5.44 13.56
CA LEU A 419 -8.88 6.58 13.24
C LEU A 419 -10.35 6.29 13.57
N GLU A 420 -10.84 5.09 13.27
CA GLU A 420 -12.19 4.65 13.64
C GLU A 420 -12.40 4.68 15.15
N VAL A 421 -11.47 4.13 15.93
CA VAL A 421 -11.56 4.12 17.40
C VAL A 421 -11.61 5.54 17.96
N LEU A 422 -10.79 6.45 17.41
CA LEU A 422 -10.70 7.82 17.90
C LEU A 422 -11.95 8.64 17.52
N VAL A 423 -12.49 8.43 16.31
CA VAL A 423 -13.76 9.03 15.87
C VAL A 423 -14.94 8.48 16.68
N LEU A 424 -15.01 7.16 16.91
CA LEU A 424 -16.03 6.53 17.75
C LEU A 424 -16.06 7.10 19.16
N ARG A 425 -14.88 7.42 19.73
CA ARG A 425 -14.76 7.97 21.08
C ARG A 425 -15.13 9.46 21.17
N ARG A 426 -14.92 10.23 20.09
CA ARG A 426 -15.19 11.68 20.06
C ARG A 426 -16.59 12.03 19.56
N HIS A 427 -17.22 11.19 18.72
CA HIS A 427 -18.52 11.49 18.14
C HIS A 427 -19.64 11.29 19.18
N PRO A 428 -20.55 12.26 19.39
CA PRO A 428 -21.62 12.17 20.41
C PRO A 428 -22.53 10.96 20.21
N LEU A 429 -22.88 10.63 18.96
CA LEU A 429 -23.69 9.46 18.58
C LEU A 429 -22.87 8.18 18.31
N ARG A 430 -21.56 8.16 18.58
CA ARG A 430 -20.65 7.03 18.35
C ARG A 430 -20.81 6.38 16.96
N LEU A 431 -20.88 7.20 15.92
CA LEU A 431 -20.90 6.74 14.53
C LEU A 431 -19.50 6.30 14.09
N ARG A 432 -19.40 5.26 13.25
CA ARG A 432 -18.13 4.87 12.65
C ARG A 432 -17.75 5.88 11.57
N LEU A 433 -16.47 5.92 11.20
CA LEU A 433 -15.99 6.79 10.13
C LEU A 433 -16.71 6.52 8.80
N GLY A 434 -16.93 5.24 8.47
CA GLY A 434 -17.70 4.87 7.27
C GLY A 434 -19.14 5.37 7.31
N ASP A 435 -19.80 5.30 8.47
CA ASP A 435 -21.18 5.79 8.64
C ASP A 435 -21.25 7.30 8.36
N LEU A 436 -20.25 8.05 8.84
CA LEU A 436 -20.12 9.50 8.60
C LEU A 436 -19.85 9.84 7.13
N MET A 437 -18.94 9.11 6.48
CA MET A 437 -18.62 9.33 5.07
C MET A 437 -19.82 9.05 4.16
N ALA A 438 -20.56 7.98 4.45
CA ALA A 438 -21.70 7.55 3.66
C ALA A 438 -23.01 8.25 4.04
N ASN A 439 -23.02 9.08 5.09
CA ASN A 439 -24.22 9.67 5.68
C ASN A 439 -25.29 8.61 6.02
N THR A 440 -24.86 7.49 6.61
CA THR A 440 -25.70 6.35 6.98
C THR A 440 -25.71 6.14 8.48
N GLU A 441 -26.74 5.44 8.97
CA GLU A 441 -26.84 5.02 10.36
C GLU A 441 -27.33 3.57 10.44
N VAL A 442 -26.83 2.84 11.45
CA VAL A 442 -27.32 1.50 11.77
C VAL A 442 -28.38 1.59 12.85
N VAL A 443 -29.57 1.10 12.56
CA VAL A 443 -30.77 1.14 13.40
C VAL A 443 -31.31 -0.26 13.69
N GLN A 444 -32.03 -0.40 14.80
CA GLN A 444 -32.75 -1.61 15.19
C GLN A 444 -34.09 -1.65 14.45
N GLY A 445 -34.47 -2.81 13.91
CA GLY A 445 -35.83 -3.04 13.44
C GLY A 445 -36.13 -2.67 11.98
N GLY A 446 -35.15 -2.72 11.07
CA GLY A 446 -35.48 -2.49 9.66
C GLY A 446 -36.38 -3.58 9.11
N ALA A 447 -37.50 -3.15 8.51
CA ALA A 447 -38.59 -3.96 7.94
C ALA A 447 -38.20 -5.39 7.50
N ARG A 448 -39.05 -6.34 7.93
CA ARG A 448 -39.05 -7.74 7.49
C ARG A 448 -39.07 -7.86 5.98
#